data_AF-A0A0K1RAR7-F1
#
_entry.id   AF-A0A0K1RAR7-F1
#
_cell.length_a   1.000
_cell.length_b   1.000
_cell.length_c   1.000
_cell.angle_alpha   90.00
_cell.angle_beta   90.00
_cell.angle_gamma   90.00
#
_symmetry.space_group_name_H-M   'P 1'
#
loop_
_entity.id
_entity.type
_entity.pdbx_description
1 polymer ?
#
loop_
_entity_poly.entity_id
_entity_poly.type
_entity_poly.pdbx_seq_one_letter_code
_entity_poly.pdbx_strand_id
1 'polypeptide(L)'
;MKPEAILGSLLAGAIGIPVLTVLLNSVIDDPEYWSAISAVTMAVGATLVTAWIGVLGVYLLVVSRREPVGTGVLVTALVGGAMLLIGFGSTALASWEEVQAGQALPIINLFIFLIPLGLVVVAVAFLMALVSKKRS
;
A
#
# COMPACT_ATOMS: atom_id res chain seq x y z
N MET A 1 2.57 17.62 -8.75
CA MET A 1 3.47 16.59 -9.32
C MET A 1 2.79 15.99 -10.54
N LYS A 2 3.55 15.57 -11.56
CA LYS A 2 2.95 14.88 -12.72
C LYS A 2 2.31 13.55 -12.29
N PRO A 3 1.23 13.09 -12.93
CA PRO A 3 0.54 11.84 -12.61
C PRO A 3 1.48 10.62 -12.55
N GLU A 4 2.44 10.52 -13.47
CA GLU A 4 3.45 9.44 -13.48
C GLU A 4 4.26 9.40 -12.18
N ALA A 5 4.68 10.57 -11.68
CA ALA A 5 5.46 10.66 -10.46
C ALA A 5 4.64 10.27 -9.23
N ILE A 6 3.33 10.56 -9.23
CA ILE A 6 2.41 10.14 -8.16
C ILE A 6 2.28 8.61 -8.16
N LEU A 7 2.07 8.00 -9.33
CA LEU A 7 1.97 6.54 -9.46
C LEU A 7 3.28 5.83 -9.09
N GLY A 8 4.42 6.37 -9.50
CA GLY A 8 5.74 5.86 -9.10
C GLY A 8 5.95 5.96 -7.58
N SER A 9 5.53 7.07 -6.97
CA SER A 9 5.57 7.26 -5.51
C SER A 9 4.65 6.28 -4.77
N LEU A 10 3.48 5.99 -5.34
CA LEU A 10 2.55 5.01 -4.78
C LEU A 10 3.18 3.62 -4.75
N LEU A 11 3.77 3.17 -5.87
CA LEU A 11 4.50 1.90 -5.94
C LEU A 11 5.68 1.86 -4.97
N ALA A 12 6.47 2.94 -4.91
CA ALA A 12 7.64 3.02 -4.03
C ALA A 12 7.25 2.87 -2.56
N GLY A 13 6.19 3.55 -2.10
CA GLY A 13 5.73 3.41 -0.70
C GLY A 13 5.05 2.07 -0.42
N ALA A 14 4.24 1.56 -1.36
CA ALA A 14 3.55 0.28 -1.21
C ALA A 14 4.50 -0.92 -1.16
N ILE A 15 5.74 -0.78 -1.64
CA ILE A 15 6.79 -1.81 -1.56
C ILE A 15 7.80 -1.48 -0.47
N GLY A 16 8.28 -0.24 -0.43
CA GLY A 16 9.36 0.19 0.45
C GLY A 16 8.99 0.16 1.93
N ILE A 17 7.79 0.61 2.29
CA ILE A 17 7.38 0.60 3.70
C ILE A 17 7.22 -0.85 4.23
N PRO A 18 6.60 -1.81 3.52
CA PRO A 18 6.61 -3.21 3.94
C PRO A 18 8.02 -3.78 4.08
N VAL A 19 8.92 -3.51 3.14
CA VAL A 19 10.32 -3.96 3.22
C VAL A 19 11.00 -3.39 4.48
N LEU A 20 10.85 -2.09 4.75
CA LEU A 20 11.38 -1.47 5.95
C LEU A 20 10.77 -2.06 7.22
N THR A 21 9.49 -2.40 7.21
CA THR A 21 8.78 -3.04 8.33
C THR A 21 9.37 -4.42 8.64
N VAL A 22 9.63 -5.23 7.61
CA VAL A 22 10.26 -6.55 7.76
C VAL A 22 11.70 -6.43 8.26
N LEU A 23 12.48 -5.50 7.69
CA LEU A 23 13.85 -5.25 8.13
C LEU A 23 13.90 -4.78 9.58
N LEU A 24 12.97 -3.90 9.99
CA LEU A 24 12.88 -3.44 11.37
C LEU A 24 12.60 -4.60 12.33
N ASN A 25 11.66 -5.49 11.97
CA ASN A 25 11.40 -6.69 12.77
C ASN A 25 12.64 -7.57 12.92
N SER A 26 13.43 -7.77 11.85
CA SER A 26 14.66 -8.58 11.93
C SER A 26 15.77 -7.98 12.80
N VAL A 27 15.70 -6.68 13.10
CA VAL A 27 16.68 -5.98 13.94
C VAL A 27 16.27 -6.01 15.42
N ILE A 28 14.97 -6.05 15.72
CA ILE A 28 14.42 -6.01 17.09
C ILE A 28 14.13 -7.44 17.58
N ASP A 29 14.79 -8.44 17.02
CA ASP A 29 14.53 -9.86 17.30
C ASP A 29 14.92 -10.24 18.74
N ASP A 30 13.99 -10.04 19.68
CA ASP A 30 14.10 -10.46 21.08
C ASP A 30 13.19 -11.69 21.31
N PRO A 31 13.76 -12.87 21.64
CA PRO A 31 13.00 -14.11 21.84
C PRO A 31 11.91 -14.01 22.90
N GLU A 32 12.06 -13.12 23.89
CA GLU A 32 11.13 -12.97 25.01
C GLU A 32 9.82 -12.25 24.61
N TYR A 33 9.87 -11.38 23.60
CA TYR A 33 8.74 -10.53 23.18
C TYR A 33 8.37 -10.64 21.70
N TRP A 34 8.91 -11.64 21.00
CA TRP A 34 8.83 -11.83 19.56
C TRP A 34 7.42 -11.62 18.97
N SER A 35 6.40 -12.21 19.58
CA SER A 35 5.03 -12.16 19.07
C SER A 35 4.40 -10.76 19.17
N ALA A 36 4.59 -10.09 20.31
CA ALA A 36 4.03 -8.76 20.56
C ALA A 36 4.74 -7.69 19.72
N ILE A 37 6.07 -7.73 19.66
CA ILE A 37 6.85 -6.76 18.87
C ILE A 37 6.57 -6.94 17.38
N SER A 38 6.51 -8.17 16.88
CA SER A 38 6.18 -8.44 15.47
C SER A 38 4.79 -7.93 15.11
N ALA A 39 3.78 -8.16 15.95
CA ALA A 39 2.41 -7.70 15.73
C ALA A 39 2.32 -6.16 15.71
N VAL A 40 2.98 -5.49 16.65
CA VAL A 40 3.04 -4.01 16.70
C VAL A 40 3.71 -3.45 15.45
N THR A 41 4.88 -3.97 15.07
CA THR A 41 5.62 -3.50 13.90
C THR A 41 4.80 -3.68 12.62
N MET A 42 4.14 -4.82 12.46
CA MET A 42 3.24 -5.07 11.33
C MET A 42 2.04 -4.13 11.31
N ALA A 43 1.40 -3.87 12.46
CA ALA A 43 0.28 -2.96 12.58
C ALA A 43 0.65 -1.53 12.20
N VAL A 44 1.79 -1.04 12.69
CA VAL A 44 2.31 0.28 12.36
C VAL A 44 2.68 0.36 10.88
N GLY A 45 3.44 -0.60 10.37
CA GLY A 45 3.87 -0.64 8.97
C GLY A 45 2.70 -0.65 8.00
N ALA A 46 1.72 -1.53 8.21
CA ALA A 46 0.53 -1.63 7.37
C ALA A 46 -0.35 -0.36 7.46
N THR A 47 -0.44 0.25 8.63
CA THR A 47 -1.16 1.53 8.83
C THR A 47 -0.51 2.67 8.05
N LEU A 48 0.83 2.78 8.11
CA LEU A 48 1.59 3.78 7.36
C LEU A 48 1.42 3.63 5.85
N VAL A 49 1.47 2.40 5.34
CA VAL A 49 1.22 2.13 3.91
C VAL A 49 -0.20 2.52 3.52
N THR A 50 -1.19 2.16 4.34
CA THR A 50 -2.60 2.46 4.08
C THR A 50 -2.81 3.97 3.99
N ALA A 51 -2.27 4.73 4.95
CA ALA A 51 -2.31 6.18 4.93
C ALA A 51 -1.61 6.77 3.69
N TRP A 52 -0.44 6.24 3.34
CA TRP A 52 0.32 6.65 2.15
C TRP A 52 -0.49 6.51 0.86
N ILE A 53 -1.12 5.35 0.65
CA ILE A 53 -1.95 5.09 -0.53
C ILE A 53 -3.18 6.00 -0.53
N GLY A 54 -3.83 6.18 0.63
CA GLY A 54 -5.01 7.04 0.76
C GLY A 54 -4.71 8.49 0.38
N VAL A 55 -3.63 9.04 0.94
CA VAL A 55 -3.20 10.43 0.66
C VAL A 55 -2.82 10.61 -0.81
N LEU A 56 -2.00 9.71 -1.37
CA LEU A 56 -1.58 9.84 -2.77
C LEU A 56 -2.72 9.56 -3.75
N GLY A 57 -3.64 8.65 -3.44
CA GLY A 57 -4.83 8.38 -4.24
C GLY A 57 -5.76 9.58 -4.31
N VAL A 58 -6.02 10.23 -3.17
CA VAL A 58 -6.80 11.49 -3.12
C VAL A 58 -6.06 12.61 -3.87
N TYR A 59 -4.75 12.71 -3.67
CA TYR A 59 -3.95 13.72 -4.38
C TYR A 59 -4.00 13.51 -5.91
N LEU A 60 -3.93 12.27 -6.38
CA LEU A 60 -4.07 11.94 -7.80
C LEU A 60 -5.42 12.40 -8.36
N LEU A 61 -6.52 12.15 -7.64
CA LEU A 61 -7.87 12.60 -8.01
C LEU A 61 -7.97 14.13 -8.13
N VAL A 62 -7.33 14.86 -7.20
CA VAL A 62 -7.35 16.33 -7.21
C VAL A 62 -6.54 16.87 -8.39
N VAL A 63 -5.35 16.31 -8.64
CA VAL A 63 -4.48 16.75 -9.74
C VAL A 63 -5.10 16.41 -11.10
N SER A 64 -5.73 15.24 -11.26
CA SER A 64 -6.36 14.82 -12.52
C SER A 64 -7.56 15.67 -12.93
N ARG A 65 -8.12 16.48 -12.03
CA ARG A 65 -9.14 17.48 -12.37
C ARG A 65 -8.56 18.75 -12.99
N ARG A 66 -7.26 19.00 -12.79
CA ARG A 66 -6.55 20.20 -13.28
C ARG A 66 -5.70 19.91 -14.51
N GLU A 67 -5.15 18.71 -14.60
CA GLU A 67 -4.34 18.24 -15.72
C GLU A 67 -5.07 17.08 -16.41
N PRO A 68 -5.26 17.10 -17.74
CA PRO A 68 -5.93 16.01 -18.45
C PRO A 68 -5.09 14.73 -18.36
N VAL A 69 -5.49 13.83 -17.46
CA VAL A 69 -4.98 12.46 -17.40
C VAL A 69 -5.90 11.59 -18.24
N GLY A 70 -5.33 10.68 -19.03
CA GLY A 70 -6.14 9.71 -19.76
C GLY A 70 -7.07 8.96 -18.81
N THR A 71 -8.38 8.94 -19.09
CA THR A 71 -9.40 8.35 -18.22
C THR A 71 -9.07 6.90 -17.83
N GLY A 72 -8.52 6.13 -18.77
CA GLY A 72 -8.06 4.75 -18.50
C GLY A 72 -6.95 4.68 -17.45
N VAL A 73 -5.94 5.55 -17.53
CA VAL A 73 -4.84 5.61 -16.54
C VAL A 73 -5.39 5.92 -15.15
N LEU A 74 -6.27 6.91 -15.06
CA LEU A 74 -6.86 7.34 -13.79
C LEU A 74 -7.71 6.22 -13.17
N VAL A 75 -8.61 5.60 -13.93
CA VAL A 75 -9.47 4.52 -13.44
C VAL A 75 -8.63 3.32 -12.98
N THR A 76 -7.67 2.88 -13.79
CA THR A 76 -6.80 1.75 -13.41
C THR A 76 -6.00 2.06 -12.14
N ALA A 77 -5.46 3.28 -12.01
CA ALA A 77 -4.75 3.69 -10.81
C ALA A 77 -5.63 3.68 -9.55
N LEU A 78 -6.88 4.15 -9.67
CA LEU A 78 -7.81 4.18 -8.54
C LEU A 78 -8.26 2.79 -8.12
N VAL A 79 -8.52 1.90 -9.08
CA VAL A 79 -8.84 0.49 -8.79
C VAL A 79 -7.68 -0.18 -8.06
N GLY A 80 -6.46 -0.04 -8.58
CA GLY A 80 -5.27 -0.58 -7.92
C GLY A 80 -5.05 0.02 -6.53
N GLY A 81 -5.20 1.33 -6.39
CA GLY A 81 -5.11 2.02 -5.10
C GLY A 81 -6.15 1.55 -4.08
N ALA A 82 -7.40 1.32 -4.50
CA ALA A 82 -8.45 0.79 -3.64
C ALA A 82 -8.14 -0.64 -3.17
N MET A 83 -7.61 -1.49 -4.06
CA MET A 83 -7.19 -2.85 -3.69
C MET A 83 -6.06 -2.83 -2.66
N LEU A 84 -5.07 -1.96 -2.85
CA LEU A 84 -3.98 -1.79 -1.90
C LEU A 84 -4.48 -1.24 -0.55
N LEU A 85 -5.38 -0.24 -0.56
CA LEU A 85 -5.99 0.30 0.66
C LEU A 85 -6.70 -0.79 1.47
N ILE A 86 -7.50 -1.63 0.81
CA ILE A 86 -8.25 -2.70 1.48
C ILE A 86 -7.27 -3.79 1.97
N GLY A 87 -6.29 -4.17 1.14
CA GLY A 87 -5.31 -5.20 1.50
C GLY A 87 -4.43 -4.79 2.69
N PHE A 88 -3.82 -3.60 2.65
CA PHE A 88 -3.01 -3.12 3.77
C PHE A 88 -3.87 -2.72 4.98
N GLY A 89 -5.03 -2.10 4.77
CA GLY A 89 -5.92 -1.69 5.86
C GLY A 89 -6.47 -2.88 6.65
N SER A 90 -6.85 -3.97 5.98
CA SER A 90 -7.25 -5.20 6.64
C SER A 90 -6.10 -5.87 7.40
N THR A 91 -4.88 -5.83 6.85
CA THR A 91 -3.67 -6.34 7.51
C THR A 91 -3.34 -5.54 8.77
N ALA A 92 -3.48 -4.20 8.71
CA ALA A 92 -3.34 -3.33 9.86
C ALA A 92 -4.38 -3.66 10.94
N LEU A 93 -5.65 -3.84 10.56
CA LEU A 93 -6.70 -4.20 11.50
C LEU A 93 -6.43 -5.53 12.20
N ALA A 94 -6.12 -6.59 11.43
CA ALA A 94 -5.85 -7.92 11.98
C ALA A 94 -4.66 -7.90 12.94
N SER A 95 -3.58 -7.19 12.60
CA SER A 95 -2.42 -7.06 13.49
C SER A 95 -2.71 -6.22 14.74
N TRP A 96 -3.56 -5.19 14.67
CA TRP A 96 -4.03 -4.48 15.86
C TRP A 96 -4.86 -5.37 16.80
N GLU A 97 -5.67 -6.27 16.26
CA GLU A 97 -6.42 -7.24 17.07
C GLU A 97 -5.47 -8.20 17.80
N GLU A 98 -4.40 -8.66 17.15
CA GLU A 98 -3.35 -9.47 17.80
C GLU A 98 -2.61 -8.71 18.90
N VAL A 99 -2.30 -7.42 18.67
CA VAL A 99 -1.71 -6.54 19.70
C VAL A 99 -2.62 -6.43 20.91
N GLN A 100 -3.93 -6.21 20.69
CA GLN A 100 -4.90 -6.11 21.79
C GLN A 100 -5.10 -7.44 22.53
N ALA A 101 -5.06 -8.56 21.79
CA ALA A 101 -5.18 -9.89 22.37
C ALA A 101 -3.91 -10.37 23.09
N GLY A 102 -2.76 -9.72 22.85
CA GLY A 102 -1.46 -10.14 23.38
C GLY A 102 -0.97 -11.49 22.84
N GLN A 103 -1.60 -12.00 21.79
CA GLN A 103 -1.28 -13.29 21.17
C GLN A 103 -1.70 -13.29 19.70
N ALA A 104 -1.09 -14.17 18.90
CA ALA A 104 -1.50 -14.38 17.51
C ALA A 104 -2.92 -14.99 17.46
N LEU A 105 -3.73 -14.47 16.55
CA LEU A 105 -5.12 -14.92 16.38
C LEU A 105 -5.24 -15.77 15.12
N PRO A 106 -6.08 -16.82 15.09
CA PRO A 106 -6.30 -17.63 13.90
C PRO A 106 -7.21 -16.92 12.88
N ILE A 107 -6.87 -15.68 12.50
CA ILE A 107 -7.65 -14.86 11.58
C ILE A 107 -7.21 -15.16 10.14
N ILE A 108 -8.14 -15.66 9.32
CA ILE A 108 -7.91 -15.83 7.88
C ILE A 108 -8.22 -14.50 7.17
N ASN A 109 -7.19 -13.67 6.93
CA ASN A 109 -7.34 -12.43 6.18
C ASN A 109 -7.19 -12.64 4.66
N LEU A 110 -8.29 -12.95 3.96
CA LEU A 110 -8.29 -13.11 2.51
C LEU A 110 -7.99 -11.81 1.74
N PHE A 111 -8.20 -10.65 2.35
CA PHE A 111 -7.94 -9.37 1.68
C PHE A 111 -6.45 -9.11 1.47
N ILE A 112 -5.56 -9.85 2.13
CA ILE A 112 -4.11 -9.77 1.89
C ILE A 112 -3.76 -10.05 0.41
N PHE A 113 -4.55 -10.86 -0.29
CA PHE A 113 -4.38 -11.15 -1.72
C PHE A 113 -4.69 -9.95 -2.63
N LEU A 114 -5.36 -8.92 -2.12
CA LEU A 114 -5.55 -7.67 -2.85
C LEU A 114 -4.25 -6.84 -2.94
N ILE A 115 -3.27 -7.09 -2.07
CA ILE A 115 -1.97 -6.39 -2.12
C ILE A 115 -1.22 -6.72 -3.41
N PRO A 116 -0.88 -7.98 -3.74
CA PRO A 116 -0.17 -8.29 -4.97
C PRO A 116 -0.98 -7.90 -6.22
N LEU A 117 -2.31 -8.08 -6.20
CA LEU A 117 -3.17 -7.70 -7.32
C LEU A 117 -3.20 -6.18 -7.52
N GLY A 118 -3.34 -5.42 -6.43
CA GLY A 118 -3.30 -3.96 -6.45
C GLY A 118 -1.96 -3.42 -6.95
N LEU A 119 -0.84 -4.02 -6.55
CA LEU A 119 0.49 -3.64 -7.04
C LEU A 119 0.61 -3.80 -8.56
N VAL A 120 0.14 -4.93 -9.09
CA VAL A 120 0.13 -5.18 -10.55
C VAL A 120 -0.73 -4.14 -11.26
N VAL A 121 -1.94 -3.87 -10.75
CA VAL A 121 -2.86 -2.91 -11.37
C VAL A 121 -2.27 -1.49 -11.37
N VAL A 122 -1.67 -1.04 -10.26
CA VAL A 122 -0.98 0.27 -10.21
C VAL A 122 0.23 0.30 -11.15
N ALA A 123 1.01 -0.78 -11.23
CA ALA A 123 2.13 -0.87 -12.16
C ALA A 123 1.69 -0.76 -13.62
N VAL A 124 0.56 -1.39 -13.99
CA VAL A 124 -0.04 -1.24 -15.31
C VAL A 124 -0.46 0.21 -15.56
N ALA A 125 -1.11 0.87 -14.59
CA ALA A 125 -1.45 2.29 -14.71
C ALA A 125 -0.21 3.17 -14.92
N PHE A 126 0.87 2.91 -14.19
CA PHE A 126 2.13 3.63 -14.32
C PHE A 126 2.75 3.45 -15.70
N LEU A 127 2.79 2.21 -16.22
CA LEU A 127 3.30 1.92 -17.56
C LEU A 127 2.47 2.60 -18.65
N MET A 128 1.14 2.59 -18.54
CA MET A 128 0.26 3.30 -19.47
C MET A 128 0.53 4.81 -19.49
N ALA A 129 0.75 5.42 -18.31
CA ALA A 129 1.10 6.83 -18.19
C ALA A 129 2.44 7.15 -18.88
N LEU A 130 3.46 6.32 -18.66
CA LEU A 130 4.79 6.49 -19.29
C LEU A 130 4.74 6.36 -20.82
N VAL A 131 3.98 5.40 -21.35
CA VAL A 131 3.85 5.19 -22.80
C VAL A 131 3.10 6.35 -23.45
N SER A 132 2.05 6.85 -22.81
CA SER A 132 1.25 7.96 -23.33
C SER A 132 2.08 9.24 -23.48
N LYS A 133 2.97 9.52 -22.51
CA LYS A 133 3.90 10.64 -22.56
C LYS A 133 4.94 10.53 -23.68
N LYS A 134 5.40 9.32 -24.04
CA LYS A 134 6.35 9.16 -25.15
C LYS A 134 5.74 9.47 -26.53
N ARG A 135 4.40 9.53 -26.64
CA ARG A 135 3.68 9.76 -27.89
C ARG A 135 3.22 11.21 -28.09
N SER A 136 3.27 12.05 -27.05
CA SER A 136 2.96 13.49 -27.09
C SER A 136 4.21 14.33 -27.32
#